data_AF-A0A232LVJ4-F1
#
_entry.id   AF-A0A232LVJ4-F1
#
_cell.length_a   1.000
_cell.length_b   1.000
_cell.length_c   1.000
_cell.angle_alpha   90.00
_cell.angle_beta   90.00
_cell.angle_gamma   90.00
#
_symmetry.space_group_name_H-M   'P 1'
#
loop_
_entity.id
_entity.type
_entity.pdbx_description
1 polymer ?
#
loop_
_entity_poly.entity_id
_entity_poly.type
_entity_poly.pdbx_seq_one_letter_code
_entity_poly.pdbx_strand_id
1 'polypeptide(L)'
;MESHELLDSSSSPLLASPSSTAKISLIPARFRIYWLAVVLCCGAFLFGYDTGIIGGVLTFDSFHDDFRYQKAEETNVSSMSVGTQQAAAFVGCFAVWPVNNRYGRRLTTMLCSLVFCAGVVLEVVNLHSLPVFYAGRIICGLGVGGSSSVIPIFLSEMSPKEIRGRLGSYYQLMFTFGILISYWVDYGVKFMPPTSLQWQVPLGLQLIPGAVMGFGMLTSGESARWLVSKGYSEKARSSLAWVRASDVEDVEDELSSIQQGIEDEKHAVAGFTLWELLEWPNAHRILLAAGIFLAQQSTGATALAYFGPQFFSLLVGPGTIDLLLTGIFGLVKVASCGFFIIFISDRFGRKPLLLAGAAFMSICMILSSILVKIHDPGRDSGNVVPAATIALIYLNIIAFNLSWGPLPWPYASEIFPTRIREPGVACGHGMGDFLTVRYP
;
A
#
# COMPACT_ATOMS: atom_id res chain seq x y z
N MET A 1 66.00 -17.28 39.29
CA MET A 1 65.50 -15.94 39.68
C MET A 1 65.41 -15.12 38.40
N GLU A 2 64.29 -15.10 37.65
CA GLU A 2 62.86 -14.95 38.04
C GLU A 2 62.55 -13.51 38.52
N SER A 3 61.38 -12.90 38.25
CA SER A 3 60.30 -13.16 37.26
C SER A 3 59.20 -12.11 37.44
N HIS A 4 58.58 -11.60 36.35
CA HIS A 4 57.21 -11.00 36.37
C HIS A 4 57.11 -9.71 37.25
N GLU A 5 56.03 -8.94 37.47
CA GLU A 5 54.71 -8.61 36.85
C GLU A 5 54.25 -7.27 37.50
N LEU A 6 53.35 -6.40 37.01
CA LEU A 6 52.72 -6.10 35.71
C LEU A 6 52.06 -4.67 35.81
N LEU A 7 51.71 -4.03 34.69
CA LEU A 7 50.83 -2.82 34.58
C LEU A 7 51.42 -1.48 35.14
N ASP A 8 50.92 -0.27 34.80
CA ASP A 8 49.64 0.12 34.17
C ASP A 8 49.74 1.44 33.33
N SER A 9 48.71 1.74 32.52
CA SER A 9 48.34 3.05 31.91
C SER A 9 49.37 3.74 30.97
N SER A 10 49.23 3.74 29.64
CA SER A 10 48.23 4.42 28.76
C SER A 10 48.50 5.90 28.44
N SER A 11 48.95 6.20 27.21
CA SER A 11 48.65 7.46 26.48
C SER A 11 49.21 7.43 25.04
N SER A 12 48.40 7.03 24.06
CA SER A 12 48.69 7.24 22.64
C SER A 12 48.32 8.67 22.21
N PRO A 13 49.15 9.38 21.42
CA PRO A 13 48.86 10.75 21.04
C PRO A 13 47.75 10.83 19.97
N LEU A 14 46.58 11.30 20.42
CA LEU A 14 45.56 12.03 19.65
C LEU A 14 45.14 11.45 18.29
N LEU A 15 44.03 10.72 18.32
CA LEU A 15 43.16 10.51 17.15
C LEU A 15 42.88 11.83 16.42
N ALA A 16 42.97 11.82 15.09
CA ALA A 16 42.49 12.92 14.27
C ALA A 16 40.97 13.11 14.51
N SER A 17 40.55 14.35 14.72
CA SER A 17 39.14 14.68 14.96
C SER A 17 38.32 14.54 13.67
N PRO A 18 37.13 13.92 13.71
CA PRO A 18 36.19 13.93 12.59
C PRO A 18 35.59 15.34 12.46
N SER A 19 36.29 16.21 11.75
CA SER A 19 35.79 17.53 11.37
C SER A 19 34.80 17.45 10.21
N SER A 20 33.87 18.40 10.13
CA SER A 20 32.78 18.45 9.14
C SER A 20 31.77 17.28 9.18
N THR A 21 31.03 17.16 10.29
CA THR A 21 29.62 16.77 10.15
C THR A 21 28.90 17.91 9.42
N ALA A 22 28.68 17.73 8.11
CA ALA A 22 28.05 18.72 7.26
C ALA A 22 26.73 19.23 7.86
N LYS A 23 26.63 20.54 8.06
CA LYS A 23 25.41 21.19 8.57
C LYS A 23 24.38 21.31 7.45
N ILE A 24 23.82 20.17 7.03
CA ILE A 24 22.63 20.09 6.18
C ILE A 24 21.65 21.14 6.67
N SER A 25 21.18 22.00 5.76
CA SER A 25 20.18 23.01 6.11
C SER A 25 18.83 22.29 6.36
N LEU A 26 18.63 21.88 7.63
CA LEU A 26 17.66 20.85 8.01
C LEU A 26 16.21 21.19 7.62
N ILE A 27 15.89 22.45 7.36
CA ILE A 27 14.54 22.92 7.04
C ILE A 27 14.19 22.66 5.55
N PRO A 28 14.87 23.27 4.55
CA PRO A 28 14.59 22.99 3.13
C PRO A 28 14.86 21.53 2.74
N ALA A 29 15.89 20.89 3.33
CA ALA A 29 16.19 19.47 3.13
C ALA A 29 14.99 18.58 3.48
N ARG A 30 14.45 18.75 4.70
CA ARG A 30 13.26 18.02 5.15
C ARG A 30 12.04 18.40 4.32
N PHE A 31 11.86 19.68 3.95
CA PHE A 31 10.71 20.12 3.16
C PHE A 31 10.64 19.42 1.79
N ARG A 32 11.75 19.30 1.05
CA ARG A 32 11.76 18.60 -0.25
C ARG A 32 11.52 17.10 -0.10
N ILE A 33 12.08 16.46 0.92
CA ILE A 33 11.84 15.04 1.22
C ILE A 33 10.38 14.80 1.62
N TYR A 34 9.79 15.67 2.43
CA TYR A 34 8.36 15.59 2.77
C TYR A 34 7.45 15.88 1.58
N TRP A 35 7.80 16.82 0.69
CA TRP A 35 7.06 17.04 -0.57
C TRP A 35 7.08 15.80 -1.47
N LEU A 36 8.26 15.22 -1.72
CA LEU A 36 8.41 14.00 -2.50
C LEU A 36 7.65 12.82 -1.85
N ALA A 37 7.70 12.71 -0.51
CA ALA A 37 6.91 11.73 0.23
C ALA A 37 5.40 11.95 0.10
N VAL A 38 4.90 13.20 0.15
CA VAL A 38 3.48 13.51 -0.05
C VAL A 38 3.02 13.11 -1.44
N VAL A 39 3.73 13.51 -2.50
CA VAL A 39 3.36 13.18 -3.89
C VAL A 39 3.39 11.66 -4.13
N LEU A 40 4.33 10.94 -3.53
CA LEU A 40 4.36 9.46 -3.58
C LEU A 40 3.22 8.83 -2.77
N CYS A 41 2.91 9.35 -1.60
CA CYS A 41 1.77 8.92 -0.79
C CYS A 41 0.42 9.22 -1.47
N CYS A 42 0.33 10.17 -2.41
CA CYS A 42 -0.90 10.37 -3.22
C CYS A 42 -1.30 9.12 -4.02
N GLY A 43 -0.35 8.27 -4.44
CA GLY A 43 -0.67 6.98 -5.07
C GLY A 43 -1.23 5.94 -4.08
N ALA A 44 -0.75 5.95 -2.83
CA ALA A 44 -1.32 5.14 -1.75
C ALA A 44 -2.74 5.61 -1.40
N PHE A 45 -2.94 6.93 -1.31
CA PHE A 45 -4.26 7.55 -1.12
C PHE A 45 -5.23 7.12 -2.24
N LEU A 46 -4.80 7.22 -3.49
CA LEU A 46 -5.57 6.87 -4.68
C LEU A 46 -6.02 5.41 -4.66
N PHE A 47 -5.10 4.47 -4.39
CA PHE A 47 -5.45 3.05 -4.26
C PHE A 47 -6.44 2.80 -3.11
N GLY A 48 -6.26 3.48 -1.98
CA GLY A 48 -7.18 3.40 -0.84
C GLY A 48 -8.56 3.97 -1.14
N TYR A 49 -8.61 5.13 -1.80
CA TYR A 49 -9.85 5.80 -2.18
C TYR A 49 -10.68 4.92 -3.14
N ASP A 50 -10.05 4.43 -4.20
CA ASP A 50 -10.70 3.54 -5.17
C ASP A 50 -11.12 2.18 -4.54
N THR A 51 -10.34 1.66 -3.57
CA THR A 51 -10.72 0.47 -2.78
C THR A 51 -12.02 0.67 -2.01
N GLY A 52 -12.25 1.86 -1.43
CA GLY A 52 -13.44 2.12 -0.63
C GLY A 52 -14.65 2.58 -1.45
N ILE A 53 -14.44 3.40 -2.49
CA ILE A 53 -15.51 4.09 -3.21
C ILE A 53 -16.44 3.14 -3.97
N ILE A 54 -15.89 2.06 -4.53
CA ILE A 54 -16.67 1.08 -5.30
C ILE A 54 -17.71 0.38 -4.41
N GLY A 55 -17.41 0.21 -3.11
CA GLY A 55 -18.34 -0.35 -2.14
C GLY A 55 -19.60 0.50 -1.95
N GLY A 56 -19.46 1.82 -1.86
CA GLY A 56 -20.59 2.75 -1.73
C GLY A 56 -21.34 2.93 -3.04
N VAL A 57 -20.62 3.16 -4.14
CA VAL A 57 -21.17 3.35 -5.49
C VAL A 57 -22.09 2.21 -5.92
N LEU A 58 -21.70 0.95 -5.64
CA LEU A 58 -22.51 -0.24 -5.95
C LEU A 58 -23.81 -0.35 -5.12
N THR A 59 -24.00 0.45 -4.07
CA THR A 59 -25.25 0.51 -3.27
C THR A 59 -26.16 1.70 -3.61
N PHE A 60 -25.83 2.47 -4.65
CA PHE A 60 -26.65 3.59 -5.09
C PHE A 60 -27.69 3.16 -6.13
N ASP A 61 -28.94 3.48 -5.84
CA ASP A 61 -30.11 3.20 -6.69
C ASP A 61 -29.91 3.79 -8.12
N SER A 62 -29.27 4.95 -8.22
CA SER A 62 -28.88 5.57 -9.50
C SER A 62 -27.96 4.72 -10.38
N PHE A 63 -27.07 3.91 -9.78
CA PHE A 63 -26.16 3.04 -10.52
C PHE A 63 -26.94 1.85 -11.12
N HIS A 64 -27.86 1.27 -10.34
CA HIS A 64 -28.79 0.24 -10.82
C HIS A 64 -29.68 0.76 -11.96
N ASP A 65 -30.21 1.99 -11.86
CA ASP A 65 -31.12 2.56 -12.87
C ASP A 65 -30.43 2.99 -14.18
N ASP A 66 -29.16 3.41 -14.12
CA ASP A 66 -28.36 3.73 -15.31
C ASP A 66 -27.88 2.47 -16.04
N PHE A 67 -27.40 1.45 -15.32
CA PHE A 67 -26.85 0.22 -15.92
C PHE A 67 -27.88 -0.91 -16.14
N ARG A 68 -29.07 -0.82 -15.52
CA ARG A 68 -30.28 -1.64 -15.79
C ARG A 68 -30.08 -3.17 -15.75
N TYR A 69 -29.18 -3.65 -14.89
CA TYR A 69 -29.04 -5.07 -14.60
C TYR A 69 -30.19 -5.57 -13.70
N GLN A 70 -30.39 -6.88 -13.63
CA GLN A 70 -31.40 -7.46 -12.73
C GLN A 70 -30.87 -7.55 -11.30
N LYS A 71 -31.77 -7.48 -10.30
CA LYS A 71 -31.38 -7.65 -8.89
C LYS A 71 -30.76 -9.03 -8.57
N ALA A 72 -31.00 -10.05 -9.40
CA ALA A 72 -30.31 -11.35 -9.31
C ALA A 72 -28.85 -11.31 -9.81
N GLU A 73 -28.47 -10.26 -10.56
CA GLU A 73 -27.13 -10.06 -11.12
C GLU A 73 -26.29 -9.10 -10.26
N GLU A 74 -26.88 -8.41 -9.28
CA GLU A 74 -26.24 -7.42 -8.40
C GLU A 74 -24.92 -7.93 -7.78
N THR A 75 -24.93 -9.15 -7.23
CA THR A 75 -23.73 -9.83 -6.70
C THR A 75 -22.67 -10.08 -7.78
N ASN A 76 -23.07 -10.49 -8.98
CA ASN A 76 -22.15 -10.74 -10.09
C ASN A 76 -21.53 -9.43 -10.59
N VAL A 77 -22.32 -8.36 -10.71
CA VAL A 77 -21.83 -7.02 -11.10
C VAL A 77 -20.83 -6.50 -10.07
N SER A 78 -21.13 -6.66 -8.78
CA SER A 78 -20.27 -6.29 -7.66
C SER A 78 -18.92 -7.02 -7.70
N SER A 79 -18.92 -8.35 -7.65
CA SER A 79 -17.70 -9.16 -7.67
C SER A 79 -16.94 -9.06 -9.00
N MET A 80 -17.60 -8.88 -10.15
CA MET A 80 -16.88 -8.63 -11.41
C MET A 80 -16.21 -7.25 -11.43
N SER A 81 -16.82 -6.22 -10.85
CA SER A 81 -16.22 -4.87 -10.77
C SER A 81 -14.92 -4.88 -9.96
N VAL A 82 -14.94 -5.49 -8.77
CA VAL A 82 -13.76 -5.63 -7.91
C VAL A 82 -12.74 -6.63 -8.48
N GLY A 83 -13.21 -7.80 -8.91
CA GLY A 83 -12.35 -8.89 -9.39
C GLY A 83 -11.61 -8.59 -10.69
N THR A 84 -12.25 -7.91 -11.66
CA THR A 84 -11.58 -7.53 -12.93
C THR A 84 -10.49 -6.49 -12.70
N GLN A 85 -10.73 -5.51 -11.83
CA GLN A 85 -9.73 -4.54 -11.42
C GLN A 85 -8.54 -5.21 -10.71
N GLN A 86 -8.80 -6.12 -9.77
CA GLN A 86 -7.74 -6.81 -9.05
C GLN A 86 -6.92 -7.75 -9.96
N ALA A 87 -7.57 -8.41 -10.92
CA ALA A 87 -6.89 -9.20 -11.95
C ALA A 87 -5.97 -8.33 -12.82
N ALA A 88 -6.43 -7.14 -13.19
CA ALA A 88 -5.64 -6.18 -13.93
C ALA A 88 -4.50 -5.57 -13.10
N ALA A 89 -4.70 -5.35 -11.79
CA ALA A 89 -3.65 -4.91 -10.88
C ALA A 89 -2.52 -5.94 -10.75
N PHE A 90 -2.86 -7.22 -10.56
CA PHE A 90 -1.88 -8.32 -10.58
C PHE A 90 -1.04 -8.32 -11.88
N VAL A 91 -1.68 -8.18 -13.05
CA VAL A 91 -0.97 -8.07 -14.34
C VAL A 91 -0.11 -6.79 -14.40
N GLY A 92 -0.62 -5.66 -13.89
CA GLY A 92 0.08 -4.38 -13.81
C GLY A 92 1.39 -4.45 -13.02
N CYS A 93 1.41 -5.15 -11.88
CA CYS A 93 2.59 -5.38 -11.05
C CYS A 93 3.75 -6.04 -11.83
N PHE A 94 3.46 -6.94 -12.77
CA PHE A 94 4.48 -7.55 -13.64
C PHE A 94 4.79 -6.71 -14.88
N ALA A 95 3.76 -6.15 -15.53
CA ALA A 95 3.91 -5.34 -16.74
C ALA A 95 4.74 -4.06 -16.51
N VAL A 96 4.73 -3.50 -15.30
CA VAL A 96 5.48 -2.30 -14.94
C VAL A 96 6.99 -2.54 -14.76
N TRP A 97 7.41 -3.76 -14.43
CA TRP A 97 8.82 -4.10 -14.16
C TRP A 97 9.81 -3.75 -15.30
N PRO A 98 9.59 -4.16 -16.57
CA PRO A 98 10.49 -3.79 -17.66
C PRO A 98 10.46 -2.29 -17.98
N VAL A 99 9.32 -1.62 -17.74
CA VAL A 99 9.17 -0.17 -17.94
C VAL A 99 10.00 0.60 -16.91
N ASN A 100 9.83 0.29 -15.62
CA ASN A 100 10.60 0.84 -14.50
C ASN A 100 12.12 0.68 -14.71
N ASN A 101 12.55 -0.50 -15.13
CA ASN A 101 13.97 -0.78 -15.34
C ASN A 101 14.54 -0.13 -16.62
N ARG A 102 13.72 0.19 -17.62
CA ARG A 102 14.16 0.84 -18.86
C ARG A 102 14.10 2.38 -18.82
N TYR A 103 13.04 2.94 -18.23
CA TYR A 103 12.71 4.38 -18.30
C TYR A 103 12.85 5.13 -16.97
N GLY A 104 13.07 4.43 -15.85
CA GLY A 104 13.20 5.04 -14.53
C GLY A 104 11.89 5.08 -13.75
N ARG A 105 11.98 5.44 -12.47
CA ARG A 105 10.86 5.37 -11.52
C ARG A 105 9.89 6.53 -11.77
N ARG A 106 10.40 7.75 -11.97
CA ARG A 106 9.59 8.97 -12.18
C ARG A 106 8.68 8.84 -13.40
N LEU A 107 9.25 8.50 -14.56
CA LEU A 107 8.48 8.34 -15.80
C LEU A 107 7.46 7.20 -15.69
N THR A 108 7.80 6.12 -14.99
CA THR A 108 6.91 4.98 -14.83
C THR A 108 5.71 5.32 -13.93
N THR A 109 5.91 6.01 -12.80
CA THR A 109 4.81 6.50 -11.95
C THR A 109 3.90 7.48 -12.72
N MET A 110 4.47 8.33 -13.57
CA MET A 110 3.67 9.21 -14.46
C MET A 110 2.83 8.42 -15.47
N LEU A 111 3.38 7.37 -16.08
CA LEU A 111 2.62 6.51 -17.00
C LEU A 111 1.51 5.75 -16.27
N CYS A 112 1.75 5.23 -15.07
CA CYS A 112 0.72 4.60 -14.24
C CYS A 112 -0.41 5.57 -13.84
N SER A 113 -0.07 6.83 -13.50
CA SER A 113 -1.03 7.92 -13.28
C SER A 113 -1.91 8.17 -14.52
N LEU A 114 -1.31 8.31 -15.70
CA LEU A 114 -2.03 8.55 -16.96
C LEU A 114 -2.95 7.37 -17.33
N VAL A 115 -2.46 6.13 -17.19
CA VAL A 115 -3.26 4.92 -17.42
C VAL A 115 -4.44 4.87 -16.46
N PHE A 116 -4.22 5.10 -15.16
CA PHE A 116 -5.31 5.15 -14.18
C PHE A 116 -6.35 6.21 -14.55
N CYS A 117 -5.94 7.46 -14.76
CA CYS A 117 -6.87 8.55 -15.10
C CYS A 117 -7.67 8.28 -16.39
N ALA A 118 -7.09 7.60 -17.38
CA ALA A 118 -7.82 7.16 -18.57
C ALA A 118 -8.91 6.11 -18.26
N GLY A 119 -8.63 5.18 -17.34
CA GLY A 119 -9.61 4.22 -16.82
C GLY A 119 -10.77 4.92 -16.11
N VAL A 120 -10.47 5.88 -15.22
CA VAL A 120 -11.50 6.65 -14.50
C VAL A 120 -12.41 7.41 -15.46
N VAL A 121 -11.87 8.02 -16.52
CA VAL A 121 -12.69 8.71 -17.53
C VAL A 121 -13.63 7.72 -18.24
N LEU A 122 -13.20 6.49 -18.50
CA LEU A 122 -14.05 5.45 -19.09
C LEU A 122 -15.12 4.92 -18.11
N GLU A 123 -14.86 4.89 -16.80
CA GLU A 123 -15.87 4.57 -15.79
C GLU A 123 -16.92 5.69 -15.67
N VAL A 124 -16.50 6.96 -15.60
CA VAL A 124 -17.38 8.12 -15.38
C VAL A 124 -18.28 8.44 -16.58
N VAL A 125 -17.86 8.12 -17.81
CA VAL A 125 -18.67 8.36 -19.01
C VAL A 125 -19.83 7.35 -19.09
N ASN A 126 -21.03 7.79 -18.72
CA ASN A 126 -22.24 6.95 -18.71
C ASN A 126 -22.69 6.54 -20.13
N LEU A 127 -22.11 5.47 -20.63
CA LEU A 127 -22.49 4.77 -21.87
C LEU A 127 -23.58 3.70 -21.64
N HIS A 128 -24.22 3.66 -20.45
CA HIS A 128 -25.28 2.71 -20.09
C HIS A 128 -24.90 1.24 -20.38
N SER A 129 -23.63 0.88 -20.15
CA SER A 129 -23.01 -0.35 -20.65
C SER A 129 -21.98 -0.90 -19.68
N LEU A 130 -22.34 -1.96 -18.95
CA LEU A 130 -21.46 -2.64 -17.98
C LEU A 130 -20.09 -3.08 -18.58
N PRO A 131 -20.00 -3.59 -19.83
CA PRO A 131 -18.70 -3.89 -20.44
C PRO A 131 -17.75 -2.69 -20.55
N VAL A 132 -18.25 -1.46 -20.69
CA VAL A 132 -17.41 -0.25 -20.71
C VAL A 132 -16.91 0.08 -19.31
N PHE A 133 -17.77 -0.05 -18.30
CA PHE A 133 -17.39 0.12 -16.89
C PHE A 133 -16.31 -0.90 -16.47
N TYR A 134 -16.47 -2.18 -16.83
CA TYR A 134 -15.45 -3.21 -16.60
C TYR A 134 -14.14 -2.95 -17.37
N ALA A 135 -14.20 -2.41 -18.59
CA ALA A 135 -13.00 -1.99 -19.31
C ALA A 135 -12.28 -0.82 -18.62
N GLY A 136 -13.02 0.14 -18.08
CA GLY A 136 -12.50 1.20 -17.19
C GLY A 136 -11.80 0.62 -15.97
N ARG A 137 -12.46 -0.28 -15.23
CA ARG A 137 -11.93 -0.99 -14.05
C ARG A 137 -10.64 -1.77 -14.34
N ILE A 138 -10.54 -2.43 -15.49
CA ILE A 138 -9.31 -3.11 -15.94
C ILE A 138 -8.18 -2.09 -16.19
N ILE A 139 -8.47 -0.96 -16.83
CA ILE A 139 -7.47 0.08 -17.11
C ILE A 139 -7.03 0.78 -15.80
N CYS A 140 -7.96 1.05 -14.88
CA CYS A 140 -7.67 1.51 -13.52
C CYS A 140 -6.73 0.53 -12.80
N GLY A 141 -7.06 -0.76 -12.78
CA GLY A 141 -6.25 -1.81 -12.15
C GLY A 141 -4.81 -1.85 -12.66
N LEU A 142 -4.59 -1.81 -13.98
CA LEU A 142 -3.25 -1.75 -14.59
C LEU A 142 -2.43 -0.55 -14.08
N GLY A 143 -3.08 0.62 -13.95
CA GLY A 143 -2.45 1.83 -13.39
C GLY A 143 -2.13 1.70 -11.90
N VAL A 144 -3.09 1.21 -11.10
CA VAL A 144 -2.95 1.01 -9.66
C VAL A 144 -1.82 0.03 -9.34
N GLY A 145 -1.86 -1.20 -9.87
CA GLY A 145 -0.87 -2.26 -9.58
C GLY A 145 0.54 -1.90 -10.05
N GLY A 146 0.64 -1.18 -11.17
CA GLY A 146 1.91 -0.60 -11.61
C GLY A 146 2.44 0.44 -10.60
N SER A 147 1.58 1.33 -10.11
CA SER A 147 1.97 2.37 -9.15
C SER A 147 2.33 1.82 -7.77
N SER A 148 1.57 0.85 -7.25
CA SER A 148 1.79 0.24 -5.92
C SER A 148 3.10 -0.54 -5.85
N SER A 149 3.57 -1.07 -6.99
CA SER A 149 4.89 -1.71 -7.11
C SER A 149 6.04 -0.69 -7.17
N VAL A 150 5.88 0.42 -7.91
CA VAL A 150 6.97 1.40 -8.16
C VAL A 150 7.14 2.39 -7.01
N ILE A 151 6.06 2.82 -6.37
CA ILE A 151 6.09 3.88 -5.34
C ILE A 151 6.92 3.49 -4.11
N PRO A 152 6.75 2.30 -3.47
CA PRO A 152 7.56 1.91 -2.32
C PRO A 152 9.05 1.78 -2.67
N ILE A 153 9.37 1.30 -3.87
CA ILE A 153 10.76 1.23 -4.37
C ILE A 153 11.35 2.64 -4.43
N PHE A 154 10.70 3.56 -5.16
CA PHE A 154 11.19 4.92 -5.36
C PHE A 154 11.27 5.72 -4.04
N LEU A 155 10.28 5.55 -3.17
CA LEU A 155 10.30 6.11 -1.82
C LEU A 155 11.50 5.59 -1.02
N SER A 156 11.79 4.28 -1.08
CA SER A 156 12.93 3.69 -0.38
C SER A 156 14.28 4.19 -0.92
N GLU A 157 14.40 4.37 -2.24
CA GLU A 157 15.63 4.83 -2.92
C GLU A 157 15.95 6.30 -2.62
N MET A 158 14.94 7.15 -2.41
CA MET A 158 15.10 8.58 -2.09
C MET A 158 15.16 8.88 -0.58
N SER A 159 14.62 7.98 0.25
CA SER A 159 14.65 8.11 1.71
C SER A 159 16.07 7.99 2.28
N PRO A 160 16.50 8.92 3.16
CA PRO A 160 17.61 8.69 4.08
C PRO A 160 17.41 7.38 4.88
N LYS A 161 18.52 6.72 5.24
CA LYS A 161 18.52 5.40 5.88
C LYS A 161 17.74 5.40 7.21
N GLU A 162 17.74 6.53 7.90
CA GLU A 162 17.19 6.78 9.25
C GLU A 162 15.67 6.95 9.27
N ILE A 163 15.06 7.38 8.15
CA ILE A 163 13.61 7.65 8.06
C ILE A 163 12.87 6.76 7.06
N ARG A 164 13.59 5.94 6.28
CA ARG A 164 13.03 4.99 5.29
C ARG A 164 11.92 4.11 5.87
N GLY A 165 12.11 3.54 7.07
CA GLY A 165 11.09 2.71 7.72
C GLY A 165 9.79 3.47 8.02
N ARG A 166 9.92 4.67 8.61
CA ARG A 166 8.79 5.57 8.91
C ARG A 166 8.05 6.01 7.66
N LEU A 167 8.76 6.26 6.55
CA LEU A 167 8.15 6.62 5.27
C LEU A 167 7.36 5.45 4.66
N GLY A 168 7.84 4.21 4.80
CA GLY A 168 7.05 3.01 4.48
C GLY A 168 5.76 2.92 5.32
N SER A 169 5.81 3.25 6.61
CA SER A 169 4.62 3.32 7.46
C SER A 169 3.64 4.41 7.04
N TYR A 170 4.13 5.58 6.60
CA TYR A 170 3.26 6.67 6.10
C TYR A 170 2.53 6.28 4.79
N TYR A 171 3.12 5.45 3.93
CA TYR A 171 2.43 4.90 2.75
C TYR A 171 1.20 4.07 3.17
N GLN A 172 1.35 3.14 4.11
CA GLN A 172 0.24 2.33 4.63
C GLN A 172 -0.83 3.18 5.34
N LEU A 173 -0.41 4.19 6.12
CA LEU A 173 -1.33 5.13 6.77
C LEU A 173 -2.16 5.90 5.73
N MET A 174 -1.51 6.42 4.69
CA MET A 174 -2.18 7.17 3.62
C MET A 174 -3.15 6.29 2.80
N PHE A 175 -2.83 5.01 2.58
CA PHE A 175 -3.79 4.05 2.02
C PHE A 175 -5.04 3.90 2.89
N THR A 176 -4.88 3.74 4.22
CA THR A 176 -6.06 3.71 5.12
C THR A 176 -6.82 5.05 5.14
N PHE A 177 -6.13 6.17 4.95
CA PHE A 177 -6.75 7.50 4.87
C PHE A 177 -7.53 7.71 3.57
N GLY A 178 -7.08 7.13 2.45
CA GLY A 178 -7.85 7.06 1.20
C GLY A 178 -9.21 6.38 1.41
N ILE A 179 -9.20 5.19 2.03
CA ILE A 179 -10.40 4.41 2.36
C ILE A 179 -11.35 5.19 3.29
N LEU A 180 -10.80 5.93 4.27
CA LEU A 180 -11.60 6.81 5.12
C LEU A 180 -12.32 7.89 4.29
N ILE A 181 -11.60 8.60 3.43
CA ILE A 181 -12.17 9.72 2.66
C ILE A 181 -13.21 9.23 1.64
N SER A 182 -13.01 8.09 0.98
CA SER A 182 -14.01 7.53 0.06
C SER A 182 -15.35 7.27 0.74
N TYR A 183 -15.37 6.59 1.90
CA TYR A 183 -16.62 6.31 2.61
C TYR A 183 -17.37 7.57 3.06
N TRP A 184 -16.66 8.65 3.42
CA TRP A 184 -17.29 9.93 3.75
C TRP A 184 -17.79 10.69 2.51
N VAL A 185 -17.17 10.48 1.35
CA VAL A 185 -17.71 10.97 0.06
C VAL A 185 -18.98 10.18 -0.30
N ASP A 186 -18.99 8.85 -0.19
CA ASP A 186 -20.17 8.03 -0.47
C ASP A 186 -21.34 8.40 0.44
N TYR A 187 -21.09 8.53 1.75
CA TYR A 187 -22.08 9.02 2.72
C TYR A 187 -22.59 10.42 2.36
N GLY A 188 -21.71 11.35 1.99
CA GLY A 188 -22.09 12.70 1.59
C GLY A 188 -22.92 12.76 0.30
N VAL A 189 -22.62 11.87 -0.65
CA VAL A 189 -23.27 11.84 -1.97
C VAL A 189 -24.60 11.05 -1.95
N LYS A 190 -24.88 10.21 -0.93
CA LYS A 190 -26.22 9.65 -0.70
C LYS A 190 -27.29 10.74 -0.42
N PHE A 191 -26.89 11.95 -0.02
CA PHE A 191 -27.79 13.12 0.12
C PHE A 191 -28.00 13.91 -1.18
N MET A 192 -27.28 13.58 -2.26
CA MET A 192 -27.50 14.17 -3.59
C MET A 192 -28.79 13.59 -4.22
N PRO A 193 -29.51 14.33 -5.09
CA PRO A 193 -30.64 13.77 -5.83
C PRO A 193 -30.23 12.51 -6.64
N PRO A 194 -31.10 11.48 -6.72
CA PRO A 194 -30.83 10.26 -7.48
C PRO A 194 -30.80 10.59 -8.98
N THR A 195 -29.59 10.68 -9.52
CA THR A 195 -29.26 11.05 -10.90
C THR A 195 -27.84 10.50 -11.15
N SER A 196 -27.41 10.28 -12.39
CA SER A 196 -26.09 9.70 -12.69
C SER A 196 -24.91 10.37 -11.97
N LEU A 197 -25.02 11.67 -11.70
CA LEU A 197 -24.06 12.43 -10.88
C LEU A 197 -23.76 11.79 -9.51
N GLN A 198 -24.73 11.09 -8.91
CA GLN A 198 -24.60 10.43 -7.60
C GLN A 198 -23.53 9.33 -7.59
N TRP A 199 -23.28 8.66 -8.72
CA TRP A 199 -22.16 7.69 -8.84
C TRP A 199 -20.99 8.26 -9.66
N GLN A 200 -21.23 9.20 -10.56
CA GLN A 200 -20.18 9.83 -11.37
C GLN A 200 -19.28 10.80 -10.57
N VAL A 201 -19.82 11.54 -9.59
CA VAL A 201 -19.04 12.46 -8.73
C VAL A 201 -18.02 11.71 -7.86
N PRO A 202 -18.37 10.66 -7.09
CA PRO A 202 -17.41 9.91 -6.28
C PRO A 202 -16.28 9.30 -7.12
N LEU A 203 -16.61 8.62 -8.24
CA LEU A 203 -15.60 8.09 -9.16
C LEU A 203 -14.77 9.21 -9.81
N GLY A 204 -15.39 10.30 -10.26
CA GLY A 204 -14.70 11.43 -10.88
C GLY A 204 -13.71 12.12 -9.95
N LEU A 205 -13.95 12.10 -8.63
CA LEU A 205 -13.04 12.70 -7.65
C LEU A 205 -11.66 12.02 -7.61
N GLN A 206 -11.57 10.72 -7.96
CA GLN A 206 -10.28 10.00 -7.97
C GLN A 206 -9.33 10.44 -9.10
N LEU A 207 -9.83 11.23 -10.08
CA LEU A 207 -8.97 11.97 -11.03
C LEU A 207 -8.07 12.99 -10.32
N ILE A 208 -8.51 13.58 -9.20
CA ILE A 208 -7.75 14.62 -8.49
C ILE A 208 -6.43 14.07 -7.91
N PRO A 209 -6.41 13.03 -7.05
CA PRO A 209 -5.15 12.44 -6.58
C PRO A 209 -4.35 11.79 -7.73
N GLY A 210 -5.02 11.28 -8.78
CA GLY A 210 -4.35 10.73 -9.97
C GLY A 210 -3.56 11.78 -10.74
N ALA A 211 -4.16 12.94 -10.99
CA ALA A 211 -3.51 14.09 -11.60
C ALA A 211 -2.43 14.69 -10.69
N VAL A 212 -2.68 14.82 -9.38
CA VAL A 212 -1.68 15.30 -8.41
C VAL A 212 -0.45 14.38 -8.36
N MET A 213 -0.63 13.06 -8.45
CA MET A 213 0.49 12.11 -8.59
C MET A 213 1.26 12.34 -9.90
N GLY A 214 0.56 12.41 -11.04
CA GLY A 214 1.19 12.58 -12.37
C GLY A 214 1.92 13.90 -12.55
N PHE A 215 1.27 15.03 -12.24
CA PHE A 215 1.87 16.36 -12.32
C PHE A 215 2.88 16.61 -11.19
N GLY A 216 2.65 16.10 -9.98
CA GLY A 216 3.61 16.20 -8.88
C GLY A 216 4.94 15.52 -9.20
N MET A 217 4.91 14.38 -9.91
CA MET A 217 6.12 13.71 -10.42
C MET A 217 6.92 14.54 -11.43
N LEU A 218 6.36 15.59 -12.04
CA LEU A 218 7.14 16.54 -12.84
C LEU A 218 8.14 17.36 -11.99
N THR A 219 7.80 17.59 -10.71
CA THR A 219 8.60 18.42 -9.79
C THR A 219 9.79 17.69 -9.16
N SER A 220 9.78 16.35 -9.15
CA SER A 220 10.76 15.52 -8.45
C SER A 220 11.94 15.10 -9.32
N GLY A 221 13.12 14.90 -8.73
CA GLY A 221 14.24 14.21 -9.40
C GLY A 221 13.91 12.75 -9.76
N GLU A 222 14.66 12.16 -10.70
CA GLU A 222 14.62 10.70 -10.96
C GLU A 222 15.54 9.97 -9.95
N SER A 223 15.26 8.70 -9.66
CA SER A 223 15.97 7.93 -8.64
C SER A 223 17.48 7.88 -8.87
N ALA A 224 18.24 8.45 -7.92
CA ALA A 224 19.71 8.40 -7.91
C ALA A 224 20.26 6.97 -7.99
N ARG A 225 19.63 5.97 -7.33
CA ARG A 225 20.04 4.55 -7.42
C ARG A 225 19.88 4.00 -8.84
N TRP A 226 18.79 4.36 -9.53
CA TRP A 226 18.60 4.00 -10.94
C TRP A 226 19.55 4.76 -11.88
N LEU A 227 19.80 6.05 -11.62
CA LEU A 227 20.73 6.86 -12.41
C LEU A 227 22.18 6.32 -12.29
N VAL A 228 22.63 5.91 -11.09
CA VAL A 228 23.91 5.23 -10.90
C VAL A 228 23.94 3.87 -11.61
N SER A 229 22.90 3.04 -11.49
CA SER A 229 22.88 1.72 -12.16
C SER A 229 22.81 1.79 -13.69
N LYS A 230 22.46 2.96 -14.25
CA LYS A 230 22.60 3.29 -15.69
C LYS A 230 23.93 3.97 -16.07
N GLY A 231 24.81 4.25 -15.12
CA GLY A 231 26.08 4.95 -15.35
C GLY A 231 25.96 6.48 -15.48
N TYR A 232 24.80 7.07 -15.16
CA TYR A 232 24.57 8.52 -15.22
C TYR A 232 24.92 9.23 -13.90
N SER A 233 26.16 9.05 -13.41
CA SER A 233 26.60 9.54 -12.09
C SER A 233 26.34 11.04 -11.87
N GLU A 234 26.61 11.90 -12.86
CA GLU A 234 26.31 13.35 -12.78
C GLU A 234 24.82 13.67 -12.57
N LYS A 235 23.94 12.89 -13.22
CA LYS A 235 22.49 13.03 -13.04
C LYS A 235 22.05 12.49 -11.68
N ALA A 236 22.70 11.43 -11.20
CA ALA A 236 22.46 10.92 -9.85
C ALA A 236 22.87 11.93 -8.78
N ARG A 237 24.05 12.56 -8.91
CA ARG A 237 24.57 13.58 -8.01
C ARG A 237 23.66 14.80 -7.93
N SER A 238 23.28 15.35 -9.09
CA SER A 238 22.36 16.49 -9.17
C SER A 238 20.93 16.17 -8.68
N SER A 239 20.41 14.95 -8.92
CA SER A 239 19.13 14.51 -8.37
C SER A 239 19.18 14.35 -6.84
N LEU A 240 20.25 13.74 -6.31
CA LEU A 240 20.41 13.52 -4.87
C LEU A 240 20.63 14.85 -4.13
N ALA A 241 21.41 15.79 -4.69
CA ALA A 241 21.53 17.16 -4.20
C ALA A 241 20.19 17.91 -4.23
N TRP A 242 19.37 17.72 -5.26
CA TRP A 242 18.00 18.27 -5.28
C TRP A 242 17.16 17.72 -4.12
N VAL A 243 17.16 16.40 -3.88
CA VAL A 243 16.40 15.76 -2.79
C VAL A 243 16.91 16.19 -1.41
N ARG A 244 18.22 16.27 -1.21
CA ARG A 244 18.84 16.64 0.08
C ARG A 244 18.82 18.15 0.35
N ALA A 245 18.64 18.99 -0.67
CA ALA A 245 18.74 20.45 -0.60
C ALA A 245 20.07 20.97 -0.01
N SER A 246 21.13 20.18 -0.17
CA SER A 246 22.52 20.52 0.11
C SER A 246 23.25 20.83 -1.19
N ASP A 247 24.44 21.43 -1.08
CA ASP A 247 25.34 21.59 -2.23
C ASP A 247 25.86 20.26 -2.75
N VAL A 248 26.39 20.30 -3.97
CA VAL A 248 26.81 19.14 -4.77
C VAL A 248 28.00 18.38 -4.13
N GLU A 249 28.71 18.98 -3.17
CA GLU A 249 29.86 18.38 -2.47
C GLU A 249 29.46 17.56 -1.22
N ASP A 250 28.54 18.07 -0.38
CA ASP A 250 27.95 17.39 0.80
C ASP A 250 27.38 15.99 0.52
N VAL A 251 27.10 15.71 -0.75
CA VAL A 251 26.31 14.56 -1.22
C VAL A 251 27.18 13.45 -1.83
N GLU A 252 28.48 13.69 -2.05
CA GLU A 252 29.37 12.72 -2.69
C GLU A 252 29.66 11.49 -1.81
N ASP A 253 29.70 11.66 -0.48
CA ASP A 253 29.79 10.53 0.47
C ASP A 253 28.54 9.64 0.42
N GLU A 254 27.35 10.23 0.26
CA GLU A 254 26.13 9.44 0.09
C GLU A 254 26.12 8.75 -1.29
N LEU A 255 26.48 9.46 -2.35
CA LEU A 255 26.53 8.94 -3.73
C LEU A 255 27.54 7.80 -3.87
N SER A 256 28.74 7.94 -3.32
CA SER A 256 29.76 6.89 -3.31
C SER A 256 29.31 5.68 -2.48
N SER A 257 28.60 5.86 -1.36
CA SER A 257 27.99 4.74 -0.63
C SER A 257 26.88 4.02 -1.44
N ILE A 258 26.18 4.74 -2.32
CA ILE A 258 25.19 4.16 -3.25
C ILE A 258 25.90 3.43 -4.41
N GLN A 259 26.99 3.98 -4.94
CA GLN A 259 27.83 3.30 -5.95
C GLN A 259 28.42 2.00 -5.40
N GLN A 260 29.05 2.03 -4.22
CA GLN A 260 29.56 0.85 -3.54
C GLN A 260 28.45 -0.19 -3.30
N GLY A 261 27.31 0.22 -2.76
CA GLY A 261 26.18 -0.70 -2.56
C GLY A 261 25.64 -1.34 -3.85
N ILE A 262 25.68 -0.63 -4.98
CA ILE A 262 25.34 -1.18 -6.30
C ILE A 262 26.44 -2.11 -6.84
N GLU A 263 27.72 -1.80 -6.60
CA GLU A 263 28.83 -2.68 -7.00
C GLU A 263 28.87 -3.96 -6.17
N ASP A 264 28.66 -3.87 -4.85
CA ASP A 264 28.45 -5.00 -3.94
C ASP A 264 27.25 -5.85 -4.38
N GLU A 265 26.14 -5.23 -4.79
CA GLU A 265 24.98 -5.95 -5.33
C GLU A 265 25.28 -6.63 -6.66
N LYS A 266 25.99 -5.97 -7.60
CA LYS A 266 26.45 -6.61 -8.85
C LYS A 266 27.39 -7.77 -8.57
N HIS A 267 28.34 -7.64 -7.66
CA HIS A 267 29.26 -8.71 -7.27
C HIS A 267 28.54 -9.84 -6.53
N ALA A 268 27.56 -9.53 -5.68
CA ALA A 268 26.72 -10.53 -5.02
C ALA A 268 25.76 -11.24 -5.97
N VAL A 269 25.38 -10.63 -7.10
CA VAL A 269 24.50 -11.21 -8.15
C VAL A 269 25.31 -11.77 -9.33
N ALA A 270 26.63 -11.56 -9.39
CA ALA A 270 27.49 -12.11 -10.42
C ALA A 270 27.46 -13.65 -10.39
N GLY A 271 27.07 -14.25 -11.51
CA GLY A 271 26.86 -15.69 -11.65
C GLY A 271 25.50 -16.21 -11.16
N PHE A 272 24.60 -15.35 -10.65
CA PHE A 272 23.28 -15.76 -10.16
C PHE A 272 22.42 -16.42 -11.24
N THR A 273 22.05 -17.66 -10.99
CA THR A 273 21.11 -18.45 -11.78
C THR A 273 19.75 -18.52 -11.09
N LEU A 274 18.66 -18.58 -11.87
CA LEU A 274 17.30 -18.72 -11.32
C LEU A 274 17.11 -20.03 -10.52
N TRP A 275 18.01 -21.01 -10.67
CA TRP A 275 18.01 -22.25 -9.91
C TRP A 275 18.47 -22.07 -8.45
N GLU A 276 19.33 -21.09 -8.15
CA GLU A 276 19.68 -20.72 -6.77
C GLU A 276 18.48 -20.18 -5.98
N LEU A 277 17.50 -19.60 -6.68
CA LEU A 277 16.23 -19.16 -6.09
C LEU A 277 15.38 -20.36 -5.62
N LEU A 278 15.61 -21.55 -6.20
CA LEU A 278 14.93 -22.81 -5.89
C LEU A 278 15.66 -23.63 -4.81
N GLU A 279 16.89 -23.26 -4.42
CA GLU A 279 17.60 -23.89 -3.30
C GLU A 279 16.81 -23.74 -2.00
N TRP A 280 16.71 -24.81 -1.21
CA TRP A 280 15.87 -24.86 -0.01
C TRP A 280 15.99 -23.65 0.94
N PRO A 281 17.20 -23.11 1.27
CA PRO A 281 17.34 -21.94 2.14
C PRO A 281 16.81 -20.63 1.56
N ASN A 282 16.67 -20.53 0.22
CA ASN A 282 16.15 -19.37 -0.51
C ASN A 282 14.66 -19.58 -0.82
N ALA A 283 14.30 -20.75 -1.34
CA ALA A 283 12.91 -21.16 -1.58
C ALA A 283 12.07 -21.07 -0.29
N HIS A 284 12.59 -21.49 0.87
CA HIS A 284 11.90 -21.35 2.16
C HIS A 284 11.62 -19.89 2.53
N ARG A 285 12.54 -18.95 2.23
CA ARG A 285 12.34 -17.51 2.47
C ARG A 285 11.24 -16.94 1.57
N ILE A 286 11.19 -17.39 0.32
CA ILE A 286 10.17 -16.98 -0.66
C ILE A 286 8.80 -17.57 -0.28
N LEU A 287 8.75 -18.84 0.10
CA LEU A 287 7.53 -19.49 0.60
C LEU A 287 7.02 -18.85 1.90
N LEU A 288 7.90 -18.38 2.78
CA LEU A 288 7.51 -17.59 3.96
C LEU A 288 6.95 -16.21 3.58
N ALA A 289 7.60 -15.47 2.68
CA ALA A 289 7.12 -14.16 2.25
C ALA A 289 5.77 -14.27 1.51
N ALA A 290 5.67 -15.16 0.52
CA ALA A 290 4.44 -15.48 -0.18
C ALA A 290 3.36 -15.98 0.78
N GLY A 291 3.68 -16.92 1.68
CA GLY A 291 2.76 -17.44 2.69
C GLY A 291 2.19 -16.36 3.61
N ILE A 292 2.96 -15.31 3.90
CA ILE A 292 2.51 -14.19 4.74
C ILE A 292 1.64 -13.18 3.96
N PHE A 293 1.95 -12.87 2.70
CA PHE A 293 1.05 -12.05 1.86
C PHE A 293 -0.24 -12.80 1.49
N LEU A 294 -0.16 -14.11 1.22
CA LEU A 294 -1.32 -14.99 1.05
C LEU A 294 -2.18 -14.99 2.32
N ALA A 295 -1.57 -15.17 3.51
CA ALA A 295 -2.29 -15.15 4.78
C ALA A 295 -2.88 -13.76 5.11
N GLN A 296 -2.18 -12.67 4.77
CA GLN A 296 -2.67 -11.30 4.92
C GLN A 296 -3.97 -11.09 4.14
N GLN A 297 -4.01 -11.44 2.85
CA GLN A 297 -5.24 -11.32 2.04
C GLN A 297 -6.32 -12.31 2.52
N SER A 298 -5.92 -13.51 2.94
CA SER A 298 -6.83 -14.53 3.51
C SER A 298 -7.49 -14.13 4.84
N THR A 299 -7.11 -13.01 5.45
CA THR A 299 -7.83 -12.46 6.63
C THR A 299 -9.21 -11.90 6.29
N GLY A 300 -9.49 -11.63 5.00
CA GLY A 300 -10.74 -10.99 4.56
C GLY A 300 -10.82 -9.48 4.82
N ALA A 301 -9.81 -8.86 5.45
CA ALA A 301 -9.81 -7.42 5.77
C ALA A 301 -9.88 -6.49 4.54
N THR A 302 -9.51 -7.00 3.37
CA THR A 302 -9.64 -6.34 2.06
C THR A 302 -11.09 -6.44 1.54
N ALA A 303 -11.73 -7.61 1.64
CA ALA A 303 -13.14 -7.80 1.27
C ALA A 303 -14.10 -7.02 2.20
N LEU A 304 -13.79 -6.95 3.50
CA LEU A 304 -14.50 -6.07 4.45
C LEU A 304 -14.35 -4.57 4.16
N ALA A 305 -13.37 -4.18 3.32
CA ALA A 305 -13.27 -2.81 2.85
C ALA A 305 -14.10 -2.59 1.58
N TYR A 306 -13.88 -3.43 0.55
CA TYR A 306 -14.62 -3.37 -0.71
C TYR A 306 -16.14 -3.50 -0.53
N PHE A 307 -16.60 -4.37 0.38
CA PHE A 307 -18.02 -4.65 0.60
C PHE A 307 -18.57 -4.13 1.94
N GLY A 308 -17.89 -3.16 2.55
CA GLY A 308 -18.26 -2.58 3.84
C GLY A 308 -19.73 -2.12 3.91
N PRO A 309 -20.21 -1.29 2.96
CA PRO A 309 -21.61 -0.85 2.90
C PRO A 309 -22.59 -2.02 2.78
N GLN A 310 -22.32 -3.01 1.93
CA GLN A 310 -23.16 -4.19 1.75
C GLN A 310 -23.24 -5.00 3.06
N PHE A 311 -22.12 -5.21 3.76
CA PHE A 311 -22.11 -5.91 5.05
C PHE A 311 -22.93 -5.19 6.13
N PHE A 312 -22.83 -3.86 6.25
CA PHE A 312 -23.63 -3.11 7.22
C PHE A 312 -25.10 -2.98 6.81
N SER A 313 -25.40 -2.90 5.52
CA SER A 313 -26.76 -2.93 4.96
C SER A 313 -27.48 -4.25 5.26
N LEU A 314 -26.77 -5.39 5.20
CA LEU A 314 -27.29 -6.70 5.63
C LEU A 314 -27.57 -6.80 7.15
N LEU A 315 -26.99 -5.91 7.97
CA LEU A 315 -27.12 -5.92 9.43
C LEU A 315 -28.14 -4.90 9.97
N VAL A 316 -28.31 -3.76 9.29
CA VAL A 316 -29.14 -2.63 9.77
C VAL A 316 -30.24 -2.23 8.77
N GLY A 317 -30.23 -2.80 7.57
CA GLY A 317 -31.04 -2.39 6.42
C GLY A 317 -30.34 -1.31 5.57
N PRO A 318 -30.67 -1.23 4.27
CA PRO A 318 -30.10 -0.24 3.36
C PRO A 318 -30.57 1.18 3.71
N GLY A 319 -29.69 2.18 3.65
CA GLY A 319 -30.11 3.58 3.80
C GLY A 319 -28.96 4.59 3.94
N THR A 320 -28.82 5.14 5.15
CA THR A 320 -27.72 6.04 5.55
C THR A 320 -26.96 5.54 6.78
N ILE A 321 -27.48 4.58 7.54
CA ILE A 321 -26.85 4.08 8.78
C ILE A 321 -25.74 3.09 8.45
N ASP A 322 -25.94 2.27 7.43
CA ASP A 322 -24.95 1.41 6.77
C ASP A 322 -23.73 2.20 6.26
N LEU A 323 -23.96 3.29 5.51
CA LEU A 323 -22.90 4.18 5.04
C LEU A 323 -22.20 4.91 6.19
N LEU A 324 -22.95 5.34 7.21
CA LEU A 324 -22.38 5.97 8.42
C LEU A 324 -21.49 5.00 9.21
N LEU A 325 -21.91 3.74 9.39
CA LEU A 325 -21.10 2.69 10.00
C LEU A 325 -19.85 2.39 9.17
N THR A 326 -19.95 2.45 7.84
CA THR A 326 -18.78 2.33 6.95
C THR A 326 -17.80 3.51 7.15
N GLY A 327 -18.29 4.74 7.25
CA GLY A 327 -17.47 5.92 7.58
C GLY A 327 -16.76 5.83 8.94
N ILE A 328 -17.44 5.28 9.95
CA ILE A 328 -16.86 4.98 11.27
C ILE A 328 -15.83 3.85 11.19
N PHE A 329 -16.07 2.81 10.38
CA PHE A 329 -15.11 1.73 10.11
C PHE A 329 -13.82 2.25 9.47
N GLY A 330 -13.91 3.19 8.53
CA GLY A 330 -12.77 3.92 8.00
C GLY A 330 -11.99 4.68 9.08
N LEU A 331 -12.69 5.34 10.00
CA LEU A 331 -12.05 6.12 11.08
C LEU A 331 -11.32 5.20 12.09
N VAL A 332 -11.96 4.09 12.48
CA VAL A 332 -11.36 3.07 13.35
C VAL A 332 -10.14 2.42 12.68
N LYS A 333 -10.19 2.16 11.36
CA LYS A 333 -9.08 1.63 10.55
C LYS A 333 -7.87 2.57 10.56
N VAL A 334 -8.07 3.85 10.28
CA VAL A 334 -7.01 4.89 10.32
C VAL A 334 -6.45 5.07 11.73
N ALA A 335 -7.30 5.18 12.75
CA ALA A 335 -6.87 5.36 14.14
C ALA A 335 -6.02 4.17 14.64
N SER A 336 -6.43 2.94 14.31
CA SER A 336 -5.68 1.72 14.68
C SER A 336 -4.34 1.63 13.97
N CYS A 337 -4.29 1.97 12.68
CA CYS A 337 -3.04 2.00 11.91
C CYS A 337 -2.08 3.07 12.44
N GLY A 338 -2.57 4.29 12.71
CA GLY A 338 -1.78 5.36 13.33
C GLY A 338 -1.25 4.98 14.72
N PHE A 339 -2.07 4.36 15.56
CA PHE A 339 -1.65 3.88 16.88
C PHE A 339 -0.55 2.81 16.79
N PHE A 340 -0.68 1.86 15.86
CA PHE A 340 0.37 0.87 15.60
C PHE A 340 1.71 1.52 15.25
N ILE A 341 1.69 2.45 14.30
CA ILE A 341 2.89 3.11 13.75
C ILE A 341 3.60 3.99 14.80
N ILE A 342 2.86 4.57 15.74
CA ILE A 342 3.43 5.48 16.75
C ILE A 342 3.89 4.72 18.01
N PHE A 343 3.18 3.67 18.43
CA PHE A 343 3.38 3.05 19.75
C PHE A 343 3.84 1.59 19.73
N ILE A 344 3.68 0.86 18.63
CA ILE A 344 3.84 -0.61 18.62
C ILE A 344 4.99 -1.07 17.72
N SER A 345 5.14 -0.53 16.50
CA SER A 345 6.02 -1.06 15.44
C SER A 345 7.46 -1.32 15.90
N ASP A 346 7.97 -0.43 16.74
CA ASP A 346 9.38 -0.37 17.14
C ASP A 346 9.59 -0.94 18.57
N ARG A 347 8.52 -1.32 19.28
CA ARG A 347 8.55 -1.75 20.69
C ARG A 347 8.35 -3.25 20.90
N PHE A 348 7.80 -3.97 19.93
CA PHE A 348 7.45 -5.38 20.06
C PHE A 348 7.99 -6.24 18.91
N GLY A 349 8.35 -7.49 19.22
CA GLY A 349 8.77 -8.45 18.20
C GLY A 349 7.65 -8.77 17.21
N ARG A 350 7.97 -8.86 15.92
CA ARG A 350 6.96 -9.03 14.85
C ARG A 350 6.24 -10.37 14.88
N LYS A 351 6.96 -11.46 15.19
CA LYS A 351 6.40 -12.82 15.26
C LYS A 351 5.26 -12.96 16.29
N PRO A 352 5.40 -12.56 17.57
CA PRO A 352 4.30 -12.65 18.53
C PRO A 352 3.11 -11.76 18.17
N LEU A 353 3.31 -10.60 17.53
CA LEU A 353 2.21 -9.74 17.08
C LEU A 353 1.39 -10.35 15.94
N LEU A 354 2.05 -10.97 14.95
CA LEU A 354 1.34 -11.70 13.89
C LEU A 354 0.54 -12.88 14.47
N LEU A 355 1.10 -13.63 15.41
CA LEU A 355 0.41 -14.75 16.06
C LEU A 355 -0.76 -14.30 16.95
N ALA A 356 -0.56 -13.29 17.80
CA ALA A 356 -1.61 -12.75 18.66
C ALA A 356 -2.75 -12.09 17.85
N GLY A 357 -2.39 -11.33 16.80
CA GLY A 357 -3.34 -10.74 15.87
C GLY A 357 -4.15 -11.79 15.12
N ALA A 358 -3.52 -12.85 14.61
CA ALA A 358 -4.21 -13.96 13.94
C ALA A 358 -5.19 -14.66 14.88
N ALA A 359 -4.79 -14.96 16.12
CA ALA A 359 -5.65 -15.58 17.12
C ALA A 359 -6.87 -14.70 17.46
N PHE A 360 -6.67 -13.39 17.68
CA PHE A 360 -7.74 -12.47 18.01
C PHE A 360 -8.71 -12.24 16.84
N MET A 361 -8.20 -12.06 15.61
CA MET A 361 -9.01 -11.93 14.40
C MET A 361 -9.86 -13.20 14.15
N SER A 362 -9.26 -14.38 14.36
CA SER A 362 -9.95 -15.68 14.25
C SER A 362 -11.10 -15.78 15.24
N ILE A 363 -10.87 -15.43 16.52
CA ILE A 363 -11.93 -15.39 17.54
C ILE A 363 -13.06 -14.45 17.12
N CYS A 364 -12.75 -13.23 16.65
CA CYS A 364 -13.77 -12.28 16.20
C CYS A 364 -14.58 -12.81 15.00
N MET A 365 -13.94 -13.46 14.03
CA MET A 365 -14.61 -14.03 12.85
C MET A 365 -15.48 -15.24 13.20
N ILE A 366 -14.99 -16.13 14.06
CA ILE A 366 -15.77 -17.29 14.55
C ILE A 366 -17.00 -16.80 15.31
N LEU A 367 -16.86 -15.82 16.22
CA LEU A 367 -17.99 -15.25 16.96
C LEU A 367 -19.00 -14.55 16.03
N SER A 368 -18.53 -13.78 15.03
CA SER A 368 -19.41 -13.12 14.06
C SER A 368 -20.19 -14.14 13.22
N SER A 369 -19.51 -15.21 12.76
CA SER A 369 -20.14 -16.30 12.01
C SER A 369 -21.19 -17.06 12.85
N ILE A 370 -20.91 -17.27 14.14
CA ILE A 370 -21.86 -17.88 15.08
C ILE A 370 -23.09 -16.97 15.31
N LEU A 371 -22.90 -15.66 15.49
CA LEU A 371 -24.00 -14.71 15.70
C LEU A 371 -24.93 -14.64 14.47
N VAL A 372 -24.37 -14.48 13.27
CA VAL A 372 -25.14 -14.46 12.01
C VAL A 372 -25.82 -15.80 11.71
N LYS A 373 -25.30 -16.92 12.22
CA LYS A 373 -25.96 -18.23 12.12
C LYS A 373 -27.08 -18.45 13.15
N ILE A 374 -27.03 -17.75 14.30
CA ILE A 374 -28.00 -17.90 15.39
C ILE A 374 -29.18 -16.92 15.26
N HIS A 375 -28.99 -15.75 14.66
CA HIS A 375 -30.09 -14.88 14.21
C HIS A 375 -29.97 -14.64 12.71
N ASP A 376 -30.93 -15.19 11.97
CA ASP A 376 -31.13 -14.92 10.56
C ASP A 376 -31.56 -13.44 10.40
N PRO A 377 -30.78 -12.56 9.74
CA PRO A 377 -31.01 -11.11 9.76
C PRO A 377 -32.39 -10.65 9.26
N GLY A 378 -33.11 -11.51 8.53
CA GLY A 378 -34.47 -11.24 8.07
C GLY A 378 -35.62 -11.67 9.00
N ARG A 379 -35.35 -12.21 10.21
CA ARG A 379 -36.39 -12.81 11.07
C ARG A 379 -36.51 -12.29 12.49
N ASP A 380 -35.41 -12.11 13.22
CA ASP A 380 -35.46 -11.79 14.66
C ASP A 380 -35.25 -10.29 14.94
N SER A 381 -36.30 -9.63 15.42
CA SER A 381 -36.33 -8.17 15.69
C SER A 381 -35.60 -7.75 16.97
N GLY A 382 -34.37 -8.25 17.17
CA GLY A 382 -33.55 -8.04 18.35
C GLY A 382 -32.33 -7.15 18.10
N ASN A 383 -32.44 -5.85 18.39
CA ASN A 383 -31.39 -4.82 18.16
C ASN A 383 -30.00 -5.16 18.72
N VAL A 384 -29.90 -6.08 19.68
CA VAL A 384 -28.65 -6.48 20.34
C VAL A 384 -27.72 -7.26 19.39
N VAL A 385 -28.25 -8.11 18.51
CA VAL A 385 -27.41 -9.03 17.69
C VAL A 385 -26.73 -8.35 16.49
N PRO A 386 -27.39 -7.44 15.74
CA PRO A 386 -26.70 -6.59 14.78
C PRO A 386 -25.57 -5.78 15.44
N ALA A 387 -25.85 -5.14 16.59
CA ALA A 387 -24.86 -4.35 17.32
C ALA A 387 -23.65 -5.17 17.79
N ALA A 388 -23.87 -6.41 18.26
CA ALA A 388 -22.80 -7.32 18.66
C ALA A 388 -21.92 -7.74 17.47
N THR A 389 -22.53 -8.05 16.33
CA THR A 389 -21.80 -8.43 15.09
C THR A 389 -21.00 -7.25 14.55
N ILE A 390 -21.59 -6.05 14.54
CA ILE A 390 -20.91 -4.78 14.18
C ILE A 390 -19.69 -4.53 15.10
N ALA A 391 -19.84 -4.73 16.42
CA ALA A 391 -18.74 -4.58 17.37
C ALA A 391 -17.59 -5.58 17.12
N LEU A 392 -17.89 -6.83 16.75
CA LEU A 392 -16.87 -7.83 16.41
C LEU A 392 -16.17 -7.53 15.08
N ILE A 393 -16.86 -6.96 14.09
CA ILE A 393 -16.27 -6.47 12.85
C ILE A 393 -15.29 -5.31 13.15
N TYR A 394 -15.68 -4.36 14.02
CA TYR A 394 -14.76 -3.31 14.48
C TYR A 394 -13.54 -3.87 15.23
N LEU A 395 -13.73 -4.83 16.15
CA LEU A 395 -12.63 -5.47 16.87
C LEU A 395 -11.68 -6.25 15.95
N ASN A 396 -12.21 -6.90 14.91
CA ASN A 396 -11.40 -7.57 13.89
C ASN A 396 -10.53 -6.58 13.09
N ILE A 397 -11.09 -5.47 12.58
CA ILE A 397 -10.30 -4.50 11.80
C ILE A 397 -9.28 -3.76 12.68
N ILE A 398 -9.58 -3.51 13.96
CA ILE A 398 -8.61 -3.01 14.95
C ILE A 398 -7.43 -3.99 15.03
N ALA A 399 -7.68 -5.27 15.31
CA ALA A 399 -6.63 -6.28 15.43
C ALA A 399 -5.81 -6.46 14.13
N PHE A 400 -6.44 -6.39 12.95
CA PHE A 400 -5.75 -6.42 11.66
C PHE A 400 -4.77 -5.25 11.53
N ASN A 401 -5.19 -4.01 11.80
CA ASN A 401 -4.32 -2.83 11.65
C ASN A 401 -3.24 -2.74 12.74
N LEU A 402 -3.46 -3.37 13.89
CA LEU A 402 -2.44 -3.55 14.94
C LEU A 402 -1.46 -4.71 14.65
N SER A 403 -1.65 -5.47 13.56
CA SER A 403 -0.79 -6.61 13.22
C SER A 403 -0.63 -6.84 11.71
N TRP A 404 -1.52 -7.61 11.07
CA TRP A 404 -1.39 -8.11 9.70
C TRP A 404 -1.50 -7.05 8.59
N GLY A 405 -2.06 -5.87 8.86
CA GLY A 405 -2.01 -4.74 7.92
C GLY A 405 -0.58 -4.25 7.68
N PRO A 406 0.09 -3.68 8.69
CA PRO A 406 1.42 -3.06 8.51
C PRO A 406 2.62 -4.01 8.62
N LEU A 407 2.53 -5.17 9.32
CA LEU A 407 3.71 -6.02 9.60
C LEU A 407 4.29 -6.82 8.40
N PRO A 408 3.51 -7.33 7.43
CA PRO A 408 4.06 -8.10 6.30
C PRO A 408 5.12 -7.35 5.49
N TRP A 409 4.90 -6.07 5.21
CA TRP A 409 5.78 -5.23 4.40
C TRP A 409 7.23 -5.16 4.91
N PRO A 410 7.52 -4.68 6.14
CA PRO A 410 8.88 -4.64 6.65
C PRO A 410 9.41 -6.05 6.96
N TYR A 411 8.56 -7.01 7.32
CA TYR A 411 9.01 -8.39 7.58
C TYR A 411 9.55 -9.06 6.31
N ALA A 412 8.86 -8.94 5.17
CA ALA A 412 9.34 -9.45 3.89
C ALA A 412 10.70 -8.84 3.51
N SER A 413 10.92 -7.54 3.75
CA SER A 413 12.19 -6.89 3.42
C SER A 413 13.39 -7.39 4.25
N GLU A 414 13.15 -7.89 5.46
CA GLU A 414 14.18 -8.39 6.39
C GLU A 414 14.51 -9.87 6.21
N ILE A 415 13.55 -10.72 5.78
CA ILE A 415 13.80 -12.15 5.55
C ILE A 415 14.87 -12.37 4.47
N PHE A 416 14.87 -11.53 3.43
CA PHE A 416 15.72 -11.73 2.26
C PHE A 416 17.12 -11.15 2.41
N PRO A 417 18.18 -11.94 2.12
CA PRO A 417 19.50 -11.42 1.78
C PRO A 417 19.42 -10.49 0.56
N THR A 418 20.30 -9.49 0.51
CA THR A 418 20.29 -8.48 -0.57
C THR A 418 20.33 -9.10 -1.98
N ARG A 419 21.11 -10.17 -2.19
CA ARG A 419 21.21 -10.98 -3.43
C ARG A 419 19.87 -11.47 -4.00
N ILE A 420 18.83 -11.68 -3.17
CA ILE A 420 17.52 -12.20 -3.61
C ILE A 420 16.33 -11.35 -3.17
N ARG A 421 16.54 -10.14 -2.62
CA ARG A 421 15.47 -9.32 -2.03
C ARG A 421 14.44 -8.85 -3.06
N GLU A 422 14.89 -8.33 -4.19
CA GLU A 422 13.97 -7.82 -5.23
C GLU A 422 13.09 -8.92 -5.86
N PRO A 423 13.63 -10.07 -6.34
CA PRO A 423 12.77 -11.16 -6.84
C PRO A 423 11.94 -11.82 -5.73
N GLY A 424 12.47 -11.96 -4.51
CA GLY A 424 11.77 -12.58 -3.39
C GLY A 424 10.53 -11.79 -2.93
N VAL A 425 10.64 -10.45 -2.85
CA VAL A 425 9.51 -9.58 -2.52
C VAL A 425 8.49 -9.54 -3.66
N ALA A 426 8.93 -9.49 -4.92
CA ALA A 426 8.03 -9.51 -6.09
C ALA A 426 7.20 -10.80 -6.17
N CYS A 427 7.82 -11.97 -5.99
CA CYS A 427 7.11 -13.25 -5.90
C CYS A 427 6.15 -13.30 -4.70
N GLY A 428 6.55 -12.76 -3.55
CA GLY A 428 5.69 -12.69 -2.35
C GLY A 428 4.42 -11.88 -2.58
N HIS A 429 4.55 -10.68 -3.13
CA HIS A 429 3.42 -9.78 -3.42
C HIS A 429 2.47 -10.38 -4.47
N GLY A 430 3.02 -10.82 -5.60
CA GLY A 430 2.21 -11.36 -6.70
C GLY A 430 1.39 -12.61 -6.30
N MET A 431 1.94 -13.47 -5.45
CA MET A 431 1.17 -14.62 -4.92
C MET A 431 0.02 -14.17 -3.99
N GLY A 432 0.20 -13.09 -3.20
CA GLY A 432 -0.87 -12.49 -2.41
C GLY A 432 -2.00 -11.94 -3.29
N ASP A 433 -1.66 -11.14 -4.31
CA ASP A 433 -2.63 -10.56 -5.26
C ASP A 433 -3.44 -11.65 -5.98
N PHE A 434 -2.81 -12.78 -6.35
CA PHE A 434 -3.45 -13.88 -7.06
C PHE A 434 -4.61 -14.54 -6.30
N LEU A 435 -4.60 -14.56 -4.95
CA LEU A 435 -5.76 -15.03 -4.18
C LEU A 435 -6.95 -14.06 -4.29
N THR A 436 -6.68 -12.76 -4.29
CA THR A 436 -7.70 -11.70 -4.39
C THR A 436 -8.38 -11.68 -5.78
N VAL A 437 -7.73 -12.24 -6.80
CA VAL A 437 -8.33 -12.51 -8.12
C VAL A 437 -9.26 -13.73 -8.11
N ARG A 438 -9.01 -14.69 -7.20
CA ARG A 438 -9.68 -16.01 -7.16
C ARG A 438 -10.90 -16.03 -6.24
N TYR A 439 -11.01 -15.05 -5.34
CA TYR A 439 -12.14 -14.84 -4.43
C TYR A 439 -12.54 -13.35 -4.41
N PRO A 440 -13.21 -12.88 -5.48
CA PRO A 440 -13.86 -11.57 -5.50
C PRO A 440 -15.21 -11.57 -4.77
#